data_AF-A0A6I7XSZ4-F1
#
_entry.id   AF-A0A6I7XSZ4-F1
#
_cell.length_a   1.000
_cell.length_b   1.000
_cell.length_c   1.000
_cell.angle_alpha   90.00
_cell.angle_beta   90.00
_cell.angle_gamma   90.00
#
_symmetry.space_group_name_H-M   'P 1'
#
loop_
_entity.id
_entity.type
_entity.pdbx_description
1 polymer ?
#
loop_
_entity_poly.entity_id
_entity_poly.type
_entity_poly.pdbx_seq_one_letter_code
_entity_poly.pdbx_strand_id
1 'polypeptide(L)'
;MKLLPIGTVVKLEDIEQIVMIIGRMVVSADKRDFDYVGVPYPVGYLGDEKVLCFNHDKIVEEMHRGYMTESELILREELVEL
;
A
#
# COMPACT_ATOMS: atom_id res chain seq x y z
N MET A 1 2.79 8.51 -11.02
CA MET A 1 2.92 8.86 -9.58
C MET A 1 3.90 7.87 -8.96
N LYS A 2 4.79 8.30 -8.04
CA LYS A 2 5.72 7.36 -7.39
C LYS A 2 5.05 6.64 -6.24
N LEU A 3 4.86 5.33 -6.35
CA LEU A 3 4.24 4.51 -5.30
C LEU A 3 5.05 4.57 -3.99
N LEU A 4 4.37 4.41 -2.86
CA LEU A 4 4.98 4.34 -1.53
C LEU A 4 5.61 2.95 -1.32
N PRO A 5 6.72 2.86 -0.56
CA PRO A 5 7.35 1.57 -0.27
C PRO A 5 6.44 0.69 0.58
N ILE A 6 6.59 -0.62 0.46
CA ILE A 6 5.94 -1.55 1.39
C ILE A 6 6.44 -1.31 2.83
N GLY A 7 5.60 -1.63 3.81
CA GLY A 7 5.83 -1.27 5.21
C GLY A 7 5.50 0.18 5.55
N THR A 8 5.10 1.00 4.57
CA THR A 8 4.55 2.33 4.85
C THR A 8 3.23 2.19 5.62
N VAL A 9 3.10 2.94 6.71
CA VAL A 9 1.89 3.01 7.53
C VAL A 9 1.15 4.29 7.19
N VAL A 10 -0.11 4.18 6.80
CA VAL A 10 -0.94 5.27 6.30
C VAL A 10 -2.29 5.32 6.99
N LYS A 11 -2.85 6.52 7.04
CA LYS A 11 -4.25 6.77 7.33
C LYS A 11 -4.99 6.98 6.02
N LEU A 12 -6.15 6.35 5.87
CA LEU A 12 -7.01 6.49 4.69
C LEU A 12 -8.22 7.37 5.01
N GLU A 13 -8.83 7.92 3.96
CA GLU A 13 -10.13 8.60 4.08
C GLU A 13 -11.22 7.63 4.51
N ASP A 14 -12.22 8.16 5.22
CA ASP A 14 -13.46 7.46 5.59
C ASP A 14 -13.32 6.15 6.39
N ILE A 15 -12.12 5.82 6.87
CA ILE A 15 -11.89 4.69 7.77
C ILE A 15 -11.03 5.11 8.97
N GLU A 16 -11.36 4.59 10.16
CA GLU A 16 -10.55 4.81 11.37
C GLU A 16 -9.31 3.90 11.43
N GLN A 17 -9.37 2.74 10.77
CA GLN A 17 -8.32 1.75 10.80
C GLN A 17 -7.05 2.25 10.08
N ILE A 18 -5.94 2.28 10.79
CA ILE A 18 -4.61 2.54 10.22
C ILE A 18 -4.19 1.31 9.41
N VAL A 19 -3.59 1.53 8.24
CA VAL A 19 -3.21 0.47 7.29
C VAL A 19 -1.72 0.50 7.03
N MET A 20 -1.08 -0.67 7.03
CA MET A 20 0.28 -0.84 6.52
C MET A 20 0.24 -1.44 5.11
N ILE A 21 0.91 -0.80 4.16
CA ILE A 21 1.02 -1.27 2.77
C ILE A 21 1.89 -2.53 2.75
N ILE A 22 1.39 -3.60 2.14
CA ILE A 22 2.12 -4.87 1.97
C ILE A 22 2.30 -5.26 0.49
N GLY A 23 1.66 -4.57 -0.46
CA GLY A 23 1.84 -4.77 -1.88
C GLY A 23 1.47 -3.54 -2.72
N ARG A 24 1.89 -3.56 -3.99
CA ARG A 24 1.75 -2.48 -4.98
C ARG A 24 1.19 -3.03 -6.30
N MET A 25 0.49 -2.21 -7.08
CA MET A 25 -0.06 -2.57 -8.41
C MET A 25 -0.82 -3.90 -8.38
N VAL A 26 -1.85 -3.95 -7.54
CA VAL A 26 -2.58 -5.19 -7.22
C VAL A 26 -3.82 -5.30 -8.08
N VAL A 27 -4.02 -6.47 -8.68
CA VAL A 27 -5.27 -6.83 -9.34
C VAL A 27 -6.11 -7.63 -8.35
N SER A 28 -7.26 -7.09 -7.96
CA SER A 28 -8.19 -7.77 -7.06
C SER A 28 -8.86 -8.99 -7.71
N ALA A 29 -9.51 -9.83 -6.91
CA ALA A 29 -10.23 -11.02 -7.39
C ALA A 29 -11.33 -10.69 -8.43
N ASP A 30 -11.92 -9.49 -8.34
CA ASP A 30 -12.90 -8.96 -9.29
C ASP A 30 -12.27 -8.17 -10.45
N LYS A 31 -10.96 -8.35 -10.68
CA LYS A 31 -10.18 -7.79 -11.80
C LYS A 31 -10.18 -6.26 -11.86
N ARG A 32 -10.07 -5.62 -10.70
CA ARG A 32 -9.85 -4.16 -10.60
C ARG A 32 -8.41 -3.90 -10.18
N ASP A 33 -7.82 -2.90 -10.79
CA ASP A 33 -6.46 -2.45 -10.48
C ASP A 33 -6.48 -1.49 -9.30
N PHE A 34 -5.55 -1.69 -8.39
CA PHE A 34 -5.33 -0.84 -7.22
C PHE A 34 -3.86 -0.49 -7.07
N ASP A 35 -3.59 0.71 -6.57
CA ASP A 35 -2.21 1.12 -6.28
C ASP A 35 -1.60 0.25 -5.18
N TYR A 36 -2.38 -0.10 -4.16
CA TYR A 36 -1.92 -0.79 -2.96
C TYR A 36 -2.85 -1.90 -2.49
N VAL A 37 -2.24 -2.87 -1.79
CA VAL A 37 -2.93 -3.72 -0.83
C VAL A 37 -2.26 -3.57 0.53
N GLY A 38 -3.07 -3.50 1.59
CA GLY A 38 -2.60 -3.29 2.95
C GLY A 38 -3.32 -4.14 3.98
N VAL A 39 -2.75 -4.14 5.19
CA VAL A 39 -3.26 -4.85 6.37
C VAL A 39 -3.47 -3.90 7.54
N PRO A 40 -4.36 -4.22 8.49
CA PRO A 40 -4.53 -3.41 9.70
C PRO A 40 -3.23 -3.27 10.48
N TYR A 41 -2.79 -2.06 10.80
CA TYR A 41 -1.67 -1.83 11.71
C TYR A 41 -2.19 -1.57 13.15
N PRO A 42 -1.56 -2.12 14.21
CA PRO A 42 -0.37 -2.97 14.23
C PRO A 42 -0.66 -4.48 14.14
N VAL A 43 -1.91 -4.87 13.90
CA VAL A 43 -2.37 -6.28 13.96
C VAL A 43 -1.70 -7.17 12.91
N GLY A 44 -1.49 -6.65 11.70
CA GLY A 44 -0.89 -7.37 10.59
C GLY A 44 -1.90 -8.21 9.80
N TYR A 45 -1.38 -9.23 9.13
CA TYR A 45 -2.13 -10.07 8.19
C TYR A 45 -3.03 -11.10 8.91
N LEU A 46 -4.30 -11.19 8.50
CA LEU A 46 -5.31 -12.05 9.12
C LEU A 46 -6.01 -13.00 8.13
N GLY A 47 -5.48 -13.14 6.91
CA GLY A 47 -6.11 -13.88 5.82
C GLY A 47 -6.41 -12.99 4.61
N ASP A 48 -6.57 -13.63 3.45
CA ASP A 48 -6.76 -12.95 2.17
C ASP A 48 -8.05 -12.11 2.15
N GLU A 49 -9.08 -12.52 2.86
CA GLU A 49 -10.35 -11.80 2.98
C GLU A 49 -10.29 -10.57 3.89
N LYS A 50 -9.17 -10.37 4.59
CA LYS A 50 -8.94 -9.27 5.54
C LYS A 50 -7.95 -8.23 5.04
N VAL A 51 -7.43 -8.37 3.81
CA VAL A 51 -6.61 -7.34 3.18
C VAL A 51 -7.50 -6.26 2.57
N LEU A 52 -6.99 -5.03 2.53
CA LEU A 52 -7.67 -3.89 1.95
C LEU A 52 -6.93 -3.46 0.68
N CYS A 53 -7.61 -3.44 -0.45
CA CYS A 53 -7.11 -2.82 -1.68
C CYS A 53 -7.56 -1.35 -1.73
N PHE A 54 -6.64 -0.44 -2.06
CA PHE A 54 -6.94 0.99 -2.10
C PHE A 54 -5.98 1.73 -3.04
N ASN A 55 -6.41 2.92 -3.47
CA ASN A 55 -5.63 3.80 -4.33
C ASN A 55 -4.95 4.90 -3.52
N HIS A 56 -3.90 5.49 -4.08
CA HIS A 56 -3.11 6.51 -3.39
C HIS A 56 -3.90 7.78 -3.08
N ASP A 57 -4.91 8.10 -3.90
CA ASP A 57 -5.81 9.24 -3.68
C ASP A 57 -6.62 9.11 -2.38
N LYS A 58 -6.72 7.90 -1.82
CA LYS A 58 -7.36 7.63 -0.53
C LYS A 58 -6.48 7.91 0.67
N ILE A 59 -5.18 8.15 0.49
CA ILE A 59 -4.25 8.38 1.60
C ILE A 59 -4.37 9.83 2.06
N VAL A 60 -4.77 10.02 3.32
CA VAL A 60 -4.84 11.34 3.95
C VAL A 60 -3.58 11.69 4.74
N GLU A 61 -2.85 10.68 5.22
CA GLU A 61 -1.63 10.88 6.01
C GLU A 61 -0.68 9.69 5.86
N GLU A 62 0.60 9.98 5.61
CA GLU A 62 1.69 9.02 5.73
C GLU A 62 2.26 9.09 7.15
N MET A 63 1.89 8.13 8.00
CA MET A 63 2.31 8.10 9.42
C MET A 63 3.74 7.57 9.58
N HIS A 64 4.16 6.67 8.70
CA HIS A 64 5.52 6.14 8.66
C HIS A 64 5.87 5.72 7.23
N ARG A 65 7.04 6.15 6.74
CA ARG A 65 7.57 5.67 5.47
C ARG A 65 8.19 4.29 5.63
N GLY A 66 7.79 3.35 4.79
CA GLY A 66 8.41 2.03 4.71
C GLY A 66 9.91 2.11 4.39
N TYR A 67 10.62 1.00 4.65
CA TYR A 67 12.08 0.99 4.55
C TYR A 67 12.55 1.17 3.10
N MET A 68 13.48 2.11 2.91
CA MET A 68 13.98 2.51 1.59
C MET A 68 15.39 1.96 1.37
N THR A 69 15.47 0.76 0.81
CA THR A 69 16.74 0.17 0.35
C THR A 69 17.08 0.61 -1.07
N GLU A 70 18.29 0.31 -1.52
CA GLU A 70 18.68 0.51 -2.93
C GLU A 70 17.76 -0.26 -3.88
N SER A 71 17.43 -1.52 -3.56
CA SER A 71 16.47 -2.32 -4.34
C SER A 71 15.07 -1.68 -4.40
N GLU A 72 14.62 -1.07 -3.30
CA GLU A 72 13.35 -0.34 -3.27
C GLU A 72 13.39 0.92 -4.14
N LEU A 73 14.51 1.64 -4.15
CA LEU A 73 14.71 2.80 -5.04
C LEU A 73 14.65 2.37 -6.51
N ILE A 74 15.38 1.32 -6.89
CA ILE A 74 15.40 0.79 -8.27
C ILE A 74 13.99 0.39 -8.70
N LEU A 75 13.32 -0.44 -7.90
CA LEU A 75 11.97 -0.91 -8.22
C LEU A 75 10.97 0.25 -8.33
N ARG A 76 11.07 1.28 -7.48
CA ARG A 76 10.18 2.45 -7.57
C ARG A 76 10.37 3.26 -8.85
N GLU A 77 11.57 3.31 -9.43
CA GLU A 77 11.75 3.94 -10.75
C GLU A 77 11.15 3.07 -11.85
N GLU A 78 11.40 1.75 -11.84
CA GLU A 78 10.84 0.82 -12.83
C GLU A 78 9.30 0.83 -12.87
N LEU A 79 8.66 0.90 -11.69
CA LEU A 79 7.19 0.95 -11.60
C LEU A 79 6.57 2.25 -12.13
N VAL A 80 7.34 3.33 -12.29
CA VAL A 80 6.85 4.60 -12.86
C VAL A 80 6.83 4.56 -14.39
N GLU A 81 7.65 3.70 -14.99
CA GLU A 81 7.77 3.56 -16.44
C GLU A 81 6.72 2.60 -17.04
N LEU A 82 5.99 1.86 -16.18
CA LEU A 82 4.85 1.01 -16.53
C LEU A 82 3.54 1.80 -16.64
#